data_AF-A1ZGN4-F1
#
_entry.id   AF-A1ZGN4-F1
#
_cell.length_a   1.000
_cell.length_b   1.000
_cell.length_c   1.000
_cell.angle_alpha   90.00
_cell.angle_beta   90.00
_cell.angle_gamma   90.00
#
_symmetry.space_group_name_H-M   'P 1'
#
loop_
_entity.id
_entity.type
_entity.pdbx_description
1 polymer ?
#
loop_
_entity_poly.entity_id
_entity_poly.type
_entity_poly.pdbx_seq_one_letter_code
_entity_poly.pdbx_strand_id
1 'polypeptide(L)' 'MHRCQIGDVSIWALTATSGSSVKPLLTIELKQNNTIAQVRGKVNRMPDLEEAKLIKQWATREQLKVAQHCEISD' A
#
# COMPACT_ATOMS: atom_id res chain seq x y z
N MET A 1 -19.02 -3.23 7.37
CA MET A 1 -19.42 -3.37 5.94
C MET A 1 -18.65 -2.32 5.15
N HIS A 2 -17.38 -2.57 4.83
CA HIS A 2 -16.51 -1.58 4.18
C HIS A 2 -16.63 -1.73 2.67
N ARG A 3 -17.59 -1.02 2.08
CA ARG A 3 -17.79 -1.02 0.64
C ARG A 3 -17.07 0.18 0.07
N CYS A 4 -16.11 -0.04 -0.83
CA CYS A 4 -15.45 0.97 -1.66
C CYS A 4 -16.42 1.79 -2.54
N GLN A 5 -17.73 1.55 -2.42
CA GLN A 5 -18.82 2.17 -3.19
C GLN A 5 -19.09 3.62 -2.83
N ILE A 6 -18.69 4.08 -1.64
CA ILE A 6 -18.85 5.49 -1.21
C ILE A 6 -17.67 6.36 -1.70
N GLY A 7 -16.62 5.74 -2.25
CA GLY A 7 -15.40 6.44 -2.68
C GLY A 7 -14.44 6.77 -1.52
N ASP A 8 -14.73 6.27 -0.30
CA ASP A 8 -13.93 6.54 0.90
C ASP A 8 -12.53 5.88 0.89
N VAL A 9 -12.28 5.04 -0.10
CA VAL A 9 -11.06 4.25 -0.22
C VAL A 9 -10.70 4.01 -1.68
N SER A 10 -9.40 4.04 -1.96
CA SER A 10 -8.79 3.66 -3.23
C SER A 10 -7.80 2.51 -3.00
N ILE A 11 -7.70 1.62 -3.97
CA ILE A 11 -6.75 0.50 -3.94
C ILE A 11 -5.65 0.75 -4.96
N TRP A 12 -4.41 0.68 -4.49
CA TRP A 12 -3.21 0.85 -5.28
C TRP A 12 -2.40 -0.46 -5.32
N ALA A 13 -1.56 -0.61 -6.34
CA ALA A 13 -0.68 -1.76 -6.48
C ALA A 13 0.77 -1.32 -6.67
N LEU A 14 1.69 -1.94 -5.92
CA LEU A 14 3.11 -1.88 -6.21
C LEU A 14 3.47 -3.04 -7.12
N THR A 15 4.06 -2.74 -8.27
CA THR A 15 4.51 -3.74 -9.25
C THR A 15 5.98 -3.57 -9.56
N ALA A 16 6.70 -4.69 -9.70
CA ALA A 16 8.05 -4.69 -10.25
C ALA A 16 8.00 -5.05 -11.74
N THR A 17 8.68 -4.26 -12.56
CA THR A 17 8.84 -4.53 -13.99
C THR A 17 10.25 -5.05 -14.23
N SER A 18 10.37 -6.20 -14.90
CA SER A 18 11.66 -6.77 -15.30
C SER A 18 11.54 -7.30 -16.74
N GLY A 19 12.26 -6.65 -17.66
CA GLY A 19 12.10 -6.90 -19.10
C GLY A 19 10.65 -6.66 -19.54
N SER A 20 10.02 -7.69 -20.10
CA SER A 20 8.61 -7.67 -20.52
C SER A 20 7.61 -8.14 -19.44
N SER A 21 8.09 -8.55 -18.27
CA SER A 21 7.24 -9.09 -17.21
C SER A 21 6.90 -8.03 -16.16
N VAL A 22 5.62 -7.97 -15.78
CA VAL A 22 5.12 -7.18 -14.65
C VAL A 22 4.72 -8.13 -13.53
N LYS A 23 5.39 -8.03 -12.39
CA LYS A 23 5.13 -8.84 -11.20
C LYS A 23 4.45 -7.99 -10.12
N PRO A 24 3.23 -8.34 -9.67
CA PRO A 24 2.61 -7.66 -8.53
C PRO A 24 3.36 -8.00 -7.25
N LEU A 25 3.65 -6.98 -6.44
CA LEU A 25 4.30 -7.11 -5.14
C LEU A 25 3.31 -6.90 -4.02
N LEU A 26 2.68 -5.72 -3.98
CA LEU A 26 1.80 -5.30 -2.89
C LEU A 26 0.46 -4.75 -3.40
N THR A 27 -0.57 -4.93 -2.59
CA THR A 27 -1.83 -4.20 -2.63
C THR A 27 -1.88 -3.23 -1.46
N ILE A 28 -2.26 -1.99 -1.73
CA ILE A 28 -2.23 -0.88 -0.78
C ILE A 28 -3.62 -0.29 -0.71
N GLU A 29 -4.16 -0.17 0.50
CA GLU A 29 -5.42 0.50 0.76
C GLU A 29 -5.17 1.94 1.21
N LEU A 30 -5.67 2.92 0.44
CA LEU A 30 -5.53 4.34 0.71
C LEU A 30 -6.91 4.96 0.98
N LYS A 31 -7.09 5.55 2.16
CA LYS A 31 -8.30 6.29 2.55
C LYS A 31 -8.29 7.71 1.97
N GLN A 32 -9.47 8.32 1.84
CA GLN A 32 -9.64 9.69 1.30
C GLN A 32 -8.80 10.78 1.97
N ASN A 33 -8.46 10.62 3.25
CA ASN A 33 -7.63 11.57 3.99
C ASN A 33 -6.11 11.36 3.75
N ASN A 34 -5.75 10.81 2.59
CA ASN A 34 -4.39 10.42 2.20
C ASN A 34 -3.71 9.50 3.23
N THR A 35 -4.47 8.59 3.85
CA THR A 35 -3.92 7.66 4.83
C THR A 35 -3.85 6.24 4.29
N ILE A 36 -2.65 5.67 4.26
CA ILE A 36 -2.43 4.25 4.01
C ILE A 36 -2.96 3.48 5.22
N ALA A 37 -4.03 2.73 5.00
CA ALA A 37 -4.68 1.94 6.05
C ALA A 37 -4.16 0.50 6.09
N GLN A 38 -3.78 -0.06 4.94
CA GLN A 38 -3.33 -1.45 4.85
C GLN A 38 -2.34 -1.64 3.71
N VAL A 39 -1.34 -2.51 3.92
CA VAL A 39 -0.42 -2.96 2.88
C VAL A 39 -0.29 -4.48 2.96
N ARG A 40 -0.53 -5.19 1.85
CA ARG A 40 -0.51 -6.66 1.79
C ARG A 40 0.21 -7.17 0.57
N GLY A 41 1.06 -8.16 0.76
CA GLY A 41 1.63 -8.95 -0.33
C GLY A 41 0.68 -10.07 -0.79
N LYS A 42 1.16 -10.87 -1.74
CA LYS A 42 0.46 -12.07 -2.22
C LYS A 42 0.06 -12.98 -1.05
N VAL A 43 -1.16 -13.54 -1.09
CA VAL A 43 -1.72 -14.38 -0.01
C VAL A 43 -1.81 -13.63 1.32
N ASN A 44 -2.06 -12.31 1.28
CA ASN A 44 -2.19 -11.45 2.45
C ASN A 44 -1.00 -11.47 3.40
N ARG A 45 0.20 -11.82 2.92
CA ARG A 45 1.41 -11.74 3.74
C ARG A 45 1.73 -10.30 4.11
N MET A 46 2.48 -10.13 5.20
CA MET A 46 3.06 -8.84 5.53
C MET A 46 4.12 -8.42 4.49
N PRO A 47 4.27 -7.12 4.24
CA PRO A 47 5.41 -6.60 3.49
C PRO A 47 6.73 -6.99 4.17
N ASP A 48 7.76 -7.25 3.38
CA ASP A 48 9.12 -7.35 3.92
C ASP A 48 9.74 -5.95 4.19
N LEU A 49 10.96 -5.93 4.71
CA LEU A 49 11.64 -4.68 5.06
C LEU A 49 11.90 -3.76 3.85
N GLU A 50 12.25 -4.33 2.70
CA GLU A 50 12.53 -3.55 1.48
C GLU A 50 11.24 -3.01 0.88
N GLU A 51 10.20 -3.86 0.83
CA GLU A 51 8.85 -3.47 0.45
C GLU A 51 8.28 -2.37 1.34
N ALA A 52 8.40 -2.50 2.66
CA ALA A 52 7.96 -1.48 3.61
C ALA A 52 8.71 -0.15 3.41
N LYS A 53 10.02 -0.20 3.16
CA LYS A 53 10.84 0.98 2.87
C LYS A 53 10.37 1.70 1.61
N LEU A 54 10.04 0.97 0.54
CA LEU A 54 9.49 1.56 -0.69
C LEU A 54 8.14 2.24 -0.43
N ILE A 55 7.25 1.64 0.36
CA ILE A 55 5.98 2.27 0.71
C ILE A 55 6.19 3.52 1.57
N LYS A 56 7.13 3.49 2.53
CA LYS A 56 7.47 4.69 3.32
C LYS A 56 8.01 5.81 2.44
N GLN A 57 8.88 5.51 1.48
CA GLN A 57 9.38 6.50 0.52
C GLN A 57 8.26 7.10 -0.34
N TRP A 58 7.35 6.26 -0.83
CA TRP A 58 6.18 6.70 -1.56
C TRP A 58 5.27 7.60 -0.70
N ALA A 59 5.01 7.19 0.54
CA ALA A 59 4.22 7.97 1.49
C ALA A 59 4.83 9.36 1.75
N THR A 60 6.14 9.43 2.00
CA THR A 60 6.85 10.70 2.17
C THR A 60 6.74 11.58 0.93
N ARG A 61 6.95 11.01 -0.27
CA ARG A 61 6.92 11.76 -1.54
C ARG A 61 5.54 12.34 -1.83
N GLU A 62 4.49 11.56 -1.64
CA GLU A 62 3.10 11.94 -1.92
C GLU A 62 2.39 12.57 -0.71
N GLN A 63 3.11 12.82 0.39
CA GLN A 63 2.58 13.38 1.65
C GLN A 63 1.42 12.56 2.23
N LEU A 64 1.53 11.23 2.15
CA LEU A 64 0.57 10.30 2.72
C LEU A 64 0.90 10.03 4.20
N LYS A 65 -0.14 9.79 4.97
CA LYS A 65 -0.05 9.32 6.36
C LYS A 65 -0.07 7.79 6.37
N VAL A 66 0.58 7.19 7.35
CA VAL A 66 0.44 5.76 7.64
C VAL A 66 -0.41 5.63 8.89
N ALA A 67 -1.49 4.85 8.82
CA ALA A 67 -2.32 4.60 9.99
C ALA A 67 -1.54 3.82 11.04
N GLN A 68 -1.69 4.14 12.32
CA GLN A 68 -0.96 3.46 13.41
C GLN A 68 -1.12 1.94 13.43
N HIS A 69 -2.25 1.42 12.95
CA HIS A 69 -2.51 -0.01 12.88
C HIS A 69 -1.95 -0.68 11.61
N CYS A 70 -1.40 0.10 10.68
CA CYS A 70 -0.80 -0.43 9.47
C CYS A 70 0.59 -0.99 9.81
N GLU A 71 0.93 -2.14 9.23
CA GLU A 71 2.04 -3.00 9.63
C GLU A 71 3.40 -2.51 9.13
N ILE A 72 3.39 -1.38 8.42
CA ILE A 72 4.58 -0.63 8.02
C ILE A 72 4.75 0.65 8.83
N SER A 73 3.94 0.87 9.87
CA SER A 73 4.20 1.92 10.86
C SER A 73 5.53 1.63 11.58
N ASP A 74 6.20 2.68 12.06
CA ASP A 74 7.48 2.56 12.78
C ASP A 74 7.38 1.71 14.06
#